data_AF-A0A812VG49-F1
#
_entry.id   AF-A0A812VG49-F1
#
_cell.length_a   1.000
_cell.length_b   1.000
_cell.length_c   1.000
_cell.angle_alpha   90.00
_cell.angle_beta   90.00
_cell.angle_gamma   90.00
#
_symmetry.space_group_name_H-M   'P 1'
#
loop_
_entity.id
_entity.type
_entity.pdbx_description
1 polymer ?
#
loop_
_entity_poly.entity_id
_entity_poly.type
_entity_poly.pdbx_seq_one_letter_code
_entity_poly.pdbx_strand_id
1 'polypeptide(L)'
;MEKTMYEYKSTCEVQAGETCEAFHSRIIEASQKHLADYKKAKSACEDAKKAVEEKETECTTALKTYESQKTNCDSVQDAMDSYSCSYTEKATTECEAAQECYTKAVNNYDTVKASSQQQLDALKQEWRALLRMECIIKVFELPEGDRAKALDQCQLKDVAKQSDQDLALQFPVKPGKPSCQITTDPPGSSAYKTANYNSLPAEAPAKACVASCCEQSAGVSGLDFSGLGTTPSGSWSLALNIDTNDGNVVAYPNVEFWESATGLGGASDQMSERFTRDYKDADVFSNKEAKELLIVCHDEGKAIRKATKCTRTRRYSRFLKFRFDSLKLDVP
;
A
#
# COMPACT_ATOMS: atom_id res chain seq x y z
N MET A 1 -39.76 37.89 -38.17
CA MET A 1 -40.53 37.65 -39.40
C MET A 1 -42.02 37.93 -39.23
N GLU A 2 -42.69 37.45 -38.16
CA GLU A 2 -44.13 37.73 -37.96
C GLU A 2 -44.48 39.23 -37.81
N LYS A 3 -43.71 40.00 -37.02
CA LYS A 3 -43.92 41.46 -36.89
C LYS A 3 -43.79 42.21 -38.23
N THR A 4 -42.78 41.87 -39.03
CA THR A 4 -42.52 42.49 -40.34
C THR A 4 -43.57 42.10 -41.39
N MET A 5 -44.16 40.91 -41.31
CA MET A 5 -45.29 40.51 -42.18
C MET A 5 -46.57 41.27 -41.83
N TYR A 6 -46.82 41.52 -40.54
CA TYR A 6 -47.98 42.28 -40.08
C TYR A 6 -47.87 43.76 -40.47
N GLU A 7 -46.68 44.35 -40.37
CA GLU A 7 -46.41 45.71 -40.86
C GLU A 7 -46.57 45.83 -42.38
N TYR A 8 -46.09 44.83 -43.16
CA TYR A 8 -46.30 44.82 -44.62
C TYR A 8 -47.78 44.76 -45.01
N LYS A 9 -48.62 44.04 -44.25
CA LYS A 9 -50.07 44.00 -44.48
C LYS A 9 -50.72 45.39 -44.42
N SER A 10 -50.30 46.24 -43.48
CA SER A 10 -50.79 47.62 -43.37
C SER A 10 -50.38 48.52 -44.54
N THR A 11 -49.27 48.19 -45.23
CA THR A 11 -48.85 48.94 -46.41
C THR A 11 -49.72 48.65 -47.64
N CYS A 12 -50.48 47.54 -47.67
CA CYS A 12 -51.35 47.16 -48.78
C CYS A 12 -52.73 47.85 -48.80
N GLU A 13 -53.01 48.73 -47.84
CA GLU A 13 -54.28 49.46 -47.75
C GLU A 13 -54.19 50.78 -48.54
N VAL A 14 -55.27 51.12 -49.27
CA VAL A 14 -55.39 52.39 -50.00
C VAL A 14 -55.60 53.52 -49.00
N GLN A 15 -54.79 54.57 -49.09
CA GLN A 15 -54.90 55.72 -48.20
C GLN A 15 -55.97 56.71 -48.69
N ALA A 16 -56.60 57.44 -47.78
CA ALA A 16 -57.67 58.37 -48.12
C ALA A 16 -57.15 59.50 -49.05
N GLY A 17 -57.73 59.61 -50.26
CA GLY A 17 -57.31 60.58 -51.27
C GLY A 17 -56.10 60.17 -52.13
N GLU A 18 -55.57 58.96 -51.95
CA GLU A 18 -54.47 58.40 -52.76
C GLU A 18 -54.96 58.07 -54.19
N THR A 19 -54.21 58.48 -55.21
CA THR A 19 -54.51 58.09 -56.59
C THR A 19 -54.05 56.65 -56.85
N CYS A 20 -54.63 56.00 -57.86
CA CYS A 20 -54.25 54.64 -58.24
C CYS A 20 -52.75 54.49 -58.54
N GLU A 21 -52.15 55.48 -59.22
CA GLU A 21 -50.72 55.51 -59.55
C GLU A 21 -49.83 55.66 -58.30
N ALA A 22 -50.21 56.53 -57.35
CA ALA A 22 -49.46 56.73 -56.11
C ALA A 22 -49.49 55.48 -55.22
N PHE A 23 -50.65 54.83 -55.12
CA PHE A 23 -50.81 53.56 -54.41
C PHE A 23 -49.87 52.49 -54.98
N HIS A 24 -49.94 52.24 -56.30
CA HIS A 24 -49.12 51.21 -56.92
C HIS A 24 -47.61 51.51 -56.81
N SER A 25 -47.20 52.77 -56.91
CA SER A 25 -45.78 53.17 -56.75
C SER A 25 -45.27 52.89 -55.33
N ARG A 26 -46.02 53.27 -54.30
CA ARG A 26 -45.68 53.02 -52.88
C ARG A 26 -45.57 51.53 -52.57
N ILE A 27 -46.48 50.71 -53.09
CA ILE A 27 -46.43 49.25 -52.91
C ILE A 27 -45.17 48.67 -53.54
N ILE A 28 -44.83 49.08 -54.77
CA ILE A 28 -43.61 48.62 -55.45
C ILE A 28 -42.37 48.93 -54.61
N GLU A 29 -42.24 50.16 -54.11
CA GLU A 29 -41.11 50.57 -53.26
C GLU A 29 -41.06 49.78 -51.95
N ALA A 30 -42.21 49.58 -51.29
CA ALA A 30 -42.31 48.80 -50.05
C ALA A 30 -41.93 47.33 -50.27
N SER A 31 -42.40 46.71 -51.36
CA SER A 31 -42.04 45.34 -51.74
C SER A 31 -40.55 45.21 -52.04
N GLN A 32 -39.96 46.18 -52.75
CA GLN A 32 -38.52 46.20 -53.05
C GLN A 32 -37.69 46.30 -51.77
N LYS A 33 -38.07 47.20 -50.85
CA LYS A 33 -37.43 47.34 -49.54
C LYS A 33 -37.53 46.06 -48.72
N HIS A 34 -38.71 45.45 -48.64
CA HIS A 34 -38.92 44.22 -47.90
C HIS A 34 -38.10 43.05 -48.46
N LEU A 35 -37.99 42.97 -49.80
CA LEU A 35 -37.13 41.97 -50.46
C LEU A 35 -35.65 42.20 -50.12
N ALA A 36 -35.19 43.45 -50.07
CA ALA A 36 -33.82 43.77 -49.67
C ALA A 36 -33.54 43.38 -48.21
N ASP A 37 -34.46 43.70 -47.29
CA ASP A 37 -34.35 43.33 -45.87
C ASP A 37 -34.38 41.80 -45.68
N TYR A 38 -35.26 41.09 -46.39
CA TYR A 38 -35.29 39.63 -46.39
C TYR A 38 -33.98 39.03 -46.89
N LYS A 39 -33.43 39.54 -48.01
CA LYS A 39 -32.13 39.08 -48.54
C LYS A 39 -31.00 39.29 -47.54
N LYS A 40 -30.96 40.45 -46.86
CA LYS A 40 -29.97 40.75 -45.82
C LYS A 40 -30.11 39.79 -44.62
N ALA A 41 -31.33 39.58 -44.13
CA ALA A 41 -31.59 38.66 -43.02
C ALA A 41 -31.26 37.21 -43.39
N LYS A 42 -31.56 36.78 -44.63
CA LYS A 42 -31.20 35.47 -45.14
C LYS A 42 -29.68 35.28 -45.18
N SER A 43 -28.94 36.26 -45.72
CA SER A 43 -27.46 36.20 -45.74
C SER A 43 -26.91 36.09 -44.32
N ALA A 44 -27.35 36.96 -43.40
CA ALA A 44 -26.88 36.92 -42.01
C ALA A 44 -27.21 35.59 -41.31
N CYS A 45 -28.35 34.98 -41.62
CA CYS A 45 -28.71 33.65 -41.10
C CYS A 45 -27.79 32.56 -41.66
N GLU A 46 -27.49 32.57 -42.96
CA GLU A 46 -26.56 31.60 -43.56
C GLU A 46 -25.12 31.78 -43.05
N ASP A 47 -24.67 33.02 -42.85
CA ASP A 47 -23.35 33.31 -42.27
C ASP A 47 -23.29 32.84 -40.80
N ALA A 48 -24.36 33.06 -40.03
CA ALA A 48 -24.45 32.56 -38.66
C ALA A 48 -24.47 31.02 -38.59
N LYS A 49 -25.16 30.34 -39.51
CA LYS A 49 -25.13 28.87 -39.61
C LYS A 49 -23.72 28.36 -39.84
N LYS A 50 -23.00 28.94 -40.80
CA LYS A 50 -21.60 28.58 -41.06
C LYS A 50 -20.71 28.81 -39.84
N ALA A 51 -20.85 29.93 -39.16
CA ALA A 51 -20.08 30.23 -37.95
C ALA A 51 -20.35 29.21 -36.82
N VAL A 52 -21.60 28.72 -36.69
CA VAL A 52 -21.95 27.67 -35.73
C VAL A 52 -21.33 26.33 -36.14
N GLU A 53 -21.43 25.94 -37.41
CA GLU A 53 -20.83 24.69 -37.94
C GLU A 53 -19.29 24.67 -37.76
N GLU A 54 -18.62 25.81 -38.00
CA GLU A 54 -17.20 25.98 -37.76
C GLU A 54 -16.86 25.83 -36.26
N LYS A 55 -17.63 26.48 -35.38
CA LYS A 55 -17.42 26.39 -33.93
C LYS A 55 -17.71 25.00 -33.37
N GLU A 56 -18.69 24.30 -33.91
CA GLU A 56 -18.98 22.91 -33.56
C GLU A 56 -17.80 21.99 -33.90
N THR A 57 -17.19 22.21 -35.06
CA THR A 57 -15.99 21.47 -35.49
C THR A 57 -14.79 21.77 -34.60
N GLU A 58 -14.56 23.04 -34.25
CA GLU A 58 -13.51 23.44 -33.31
C GLU A 58 -13.72 22.82 -31.92
N CYS A 59 -14.94 22.90 -31.39
CA CYS A 59 -15.29 22.34 -30.07
C CYS A 59 -15.11 20.82 -30.04
N THR A 60 -15.53 20.12 -31.10
CA THR A 60 -15.37 18.68 -31.23
C THR A 60 -13.89 18.29 -31.27
N THR A 61 -13.08 19.04 -32.01
CA THR A 61 -11.62 18.81 -32.10
C THR A 61 -10.93 19.07 -30.75
N ALA A 62 -11.29 20.17 -30.09
CA ALA A 62 -10.76 20.52 -28.77
C ALA A 62 -11.13 19.47 -27.72
N LEU A 63 -12.38 18.99 -27.71
CA LEU A 63 -12.85 17.95 -26.79
C LEU A 63 -12.06 16.64 -26.98
N LYS A 64 -11.91 16.17 -28.23
CA LYS A 64 -11.10 14.98 -28.53
C LYS A 64 -9.65 15.12 -28.08
N THR A 65 -9.06 16.29 -28.30
CA THR A 65 -7.68 16.59 -27.89
C THR A 65 -7.55 16.55 -26.36
N TYR A 66 -8.50 17.18 -25.65
CA TYR A 66 -8.58 17.16 -24.21
C TYR A 66 -8.74 15.73 -23.66
N GLU A 67 -9.68 14.95 -24.19
CA GLU A 67 -9.91 13.56 -23.78
C GLU A 67 -8.66 12.69 -24.00
N SER A 68 -8.03 12.82 -25.17
CA SER A 68 -6.80 12.08 -25.47
C SER A 68 -5.66 12.47 -24.53
N GLN A 69 -5.50 13.76 -24.23
CA GLN A 69 -4.47 14.22 -23.31
C GLN A 69 -4.75 13.76 -21.88
N LYS A 70 -6.03 13.81 -21.46
CA LYS A 70 -6.47 13.30 -20.17
C LYS A 70 -6.15 11.81 -20.03
N THR A 71 -6.51 10.99 -21.00
CA THR A 71 -6.19 9.54 -20.98
C THR A 71 -4.69 9.29 -20.89
N ASN A 72 -3.88 10.07 -21.61
CA ASN A 72 -2.42 9.96 -21.53
C ASN A 72 -1.89 10.32 -20.14
N CYS A 73 -2.33 11.46 -19.58
CA CYS A 73 -1.96 11.89 -18.23
C CYS A 73 -2.39 10.87 -17.17
N ASP A 74 -3.63 10.37 -17.25
CA ASP A 74 -4.16 9.33 -16.38
C ASP A 74 -3.30 8.06 -16.44
N SER A 75 -2.90 7.63 -17.64
CA SER A 75 -2.04 6.46 -17.81
C SER A 75 -0.63 6.66 -17.24
N VAL A 76 -0.07 7.87 -17.35
CA VAL A 76 1.23 8.20 -16.76
C VAL A 76 1.14 8.23 -15.23
N GLN A 77 0.04 8.77 -14.70
CA GLN A 77 -0.22 8.77 -13.26
C GLN A 77 -0.33 7.34 -12.73
N ASP A 78 -1.10 6.47 -13.40
CA ASP A 78 -1.25 5.06 -13.02
C ASP A 78 0.10 4.32 -13.00
N ALA A 79 0.96 4.57 -13.98
CA ALA A 79 2.29 3.99 -14.02
C ALA A 79 3.17 4.51 -12.88
N MET A 80 3.17 5.82 -12.62
CA MET A 80 3.91 6.44 -11.51
C MET A 80 3.46 5.89 -10.14
N ASP A 81 2.15 5.82 -9.93
CA ASP A 81 1.55 5.26 -8.72
C ASP A 81 1.96 3.78 -8.56
N SER A 82 1.85 2.97 -9.63
CA SER A 82 2.23 1.55 -9.62
C SER A 82 3.72 1.32 -9.31
N TYR A 83 4.62 2.11 -9.92
CA TYR A 83 6.06 2.00 -9.66
C TYR A 83 6.42 2.44 -8.25
N SER A 84 5.85 3.54 -7.78
CA SER A 84 6.05 4.03 -6.40
C SER A 84 5.57 2.99 -5.37
N CYS A 85 4.46 2.33 -5.68
CA CYS A 85 3.90 1.25 -4.89
C CYS A 85 4.85 0.05 -4.80
N SER A 86 5.25 -0.46 -5.97
CA SER A 86 6.16 -1.60 -6.09
C SER A 86 7.51 -1.33 -5.43
N TYR A 87 8.00 -0.09 -5.53
CA TYR A 87 9.23 0.33 -4.87
C TYR A 87 9.08 0.27 -3.35
N THR A 88 8.01 0.85 -2.79
CA THR A 88 7.77 0.87 -1.35
C THR A 88 7.66 -0.55 -0.77
N GLU A 89 6.92 -1.43 -1.45
CA GLU A 89 6.76 -2.84 -1.05
C GLU A 89 8.09 -3.59 -1.05
N LYS A 90 8.85 -3.47 -2.15
CA LYS A 90 10.17 -4.13 -2.27
C LYS A 90 11.17 -3.56 -1.30
N ALA A 91 11.25 -2.24 -1.16
CA ALA A 91 12.17 -1.58 -0.23
C ALA A 91 11.87 -2.00 1.22
N THR A 92 10.59 -2.13 1.59
CA THR A 92 10.17 -2.63 2.90
C THR A 92 10.62 -4.08 3.10
N THR A 93 10.29 -4.97 2.15
CA THR A 93 10.62 -6.39 2.23
C THR A 93 12.13 -6.63 2.33
N GLU A 94 12.91 -5.98 1.45
CA GLU A 94 14.38 -6.10 1.44
C GLU A 94 15.00 -5.51 2.72
N CYS A 95 14.44 -4.42 3.24
CA CYS A 95 14.90 -3.87 4.50
C CYS A 95 14.65 -4.83 5.67
N GLU A 96 13.45 -5.36 5.80
CA GLU A 96 13.11 -6.34 6.84
C GLU A 96 14.02 -7.56 6.76
N ALA A 97 14.22 -8.10 5.55
CA ALA A 97 15.12 -9.22 5.30
C ALA A 97 16.57 -8.90 5.71
N ALA A 98 17.09 -7.71 5.35
CA ALA A 98 18.42 -7.27 5.73
C ALA A 98 18.57 -7.11 7.25
N GLN A 99 17.56 -6.56 7.93
CA GLN A 99 17.57 -6.40 9.39
C GLN A 99 17.52 -7.74 10.13
N GLU A 100 16.70 -8.67 9.66
CA GLU A 100 16.66 -10.04 10.21
C GLU A 100 17.98 -10.77 9.98
N CYS A 101 18.55 -10.68 8.78
CA CYS A 101 19.82 -11.29 8.43
C CYS A 101 20.95 -10.77 9.34
N TYR A 102 21.02 -9.45 9.51
CA TYR A 102 21.97 -8.81 10.42
C TYR A 102 21.80 -9.31 11.85
N THR A 103 20.56 -9.34 12.36
CA THR A 103 20.28 -9.79 13.73
C THR A 103 20.70 -11.25 13.94
N LYS A 104 20.40 -12.13 12.98
CA LYS A 104 20.82 -13.55 13.00
C LYS A 104 22.35 -13.67 12.97
N ALA A 105 23.03 -12.89 12.13
CA ALA A 105 24.48 -12.91 12.03
C ALA A 105 25.16 -12.42 13.32
N VAL A 106 24.66 -11.35 13.93
CA VAL A 106 25.15 -10.84 15.22
C VAL A 106 24.99 -11.88 16.32
N ASN A 107 23.81 -12.50 16.43
CA ASN A 107 23.56 -13.54 17.42
C ASN A 107 24.47 -14.76 17.24
N ASN A 108 24.68 -15.20 16.00
CA ASN A 108 25.61 -16.29 15.69
C ASN A 108 27.04 -15.92 16.05
N TYR A 109 27.50 -14.73 15.66
CA TYR A 109 28.83 -14.24 15.99
C TYR A 109 29.03 -14.19 17.51
N ASP A 110 28.08 -13.65 18.27
CA ASP A 110 28.19 -13.52 19.73
C ASP A 110 28.19 -14.89 20.42
N THR A 111 27.39 -15.84 19.91
CA THR A 111 27.37 -17.23 20.38
C THR A 111 28.71 -17.93 20.14
N VAL A 112 29.24 -17.85 18.91
CA VAL A 112 30.52 -18.47 18.55
C VAL A 112 31.65 -17.82 19.33
N LYS A 113 31.66 -16.49 19.44
CA LYS A 113 32.66 -15.75 20.23
C LYS A 113 32.69 -16.20 21.69
N ALA A 114 31.52 -16.31 22.32
CA ALA A 114 31.42 -16.78 23.70
C ALA A 114 31.93 -18.23 23.86
N SER A 115 31.53 -19.13 22.97
CA SER A 115 31.98 -20.54 23.00
C SER A 115 33.48 -20.68 22.73
N SER A 116 34.01 -19.96 21.74
CA SER A 116 35.45 -19.94 21.45
C SER A 116 36.27 -19.37 22.60
N GLN A 117 35.78 -18.33 23.28
CA GLN A 117 36.45 -17.79 24.46
C GLN A 117 36.49 -18.81 25.60
N GLN A 118 35.38 -19.53 25.84
CA GLN A 118 35.34 -20.58 26.86
C GLN A 118 36.32 -21.72 26.57
N GLN A 119 36.41 -22.16 25.30
CA GLN A 119 37.37 -23.18 24.88
C GLN A 119 38.82 -22.69 25.01
N LEU A 120 39.08 -21.43 24.66
CA LEU A 120 40.39 -20.82 24.81
C LEU A 120 40.81 -20.74 26.27
N ASP A 121 39.90 -20.36 27.16
CA ASP A 121 40.18 -20.27 28.60
C ASP A 121 40.51 -21.65 29.19
N ALA A 122 39.82 -22.71 28.74
CA ALA A 122 40.16 -24.09 29.09
C ALA A 122 41.54 -24.49 28.57
N LEU A 123 41.84 -24.23 27.29
CA LEU A 123 43.13 -24.53 26.68
C LEU A 123 44.29 -23.77 27.37
N LYS A 124 44.06 -22.53 27.79
CA LYS A 124 45.03 -21.76 28.59
C LYS A 124 45.31 -22.41 29.93
N GLN A 125 44.31 -23.00 30.60
CA GLN A 125 44.54 -23.73 31.84
C GLN A 125 45.40 -24.98 31.61
N GLU A 126 45.13 -25.75 30.56
CA GLU A 126 45.93 -26.91 30.17
C GLU A 126 47.37 -26.50 29.81
N TRP A 127 47.53 -25.42 29.05
CA TRP A 127 48.84 -24.90 28.67
C TRP A 127 49.66 -24.45 29.89
N ARG A 128 49.03 -23.81 30.88
CA ARG A 128 49.69 -23.47 32.17
C ARG A 128 50.16 -24.72 32.91
N ALA A 129 49.43 -25.83 32.84
CA ALA A 129 49.87 -27.09 33.43
C ALA A 129 51.09 -27.65 32.69
N LEU A 130 51.08 -27.63 31.35
CA LEU A 130 52.20 -28.09 30.53
C LEU A 130 53.48 -27.26 30.75
N LEU A 131 53.37 -25.93 30.83
CA LEU A 131 54.51 -25.05 31.14
C LEU A 131 55.11 -25.35 32.53
N ARG A 132 54.28 -25.72 33.51
CA ARG A 132 54.75 -26.17 34.83
C ARG A 132 55.43 -27.54 34.76
N MET A 133 54.86 -28.49 34.02
CA MET A 133 55.48 -29.80 33.81
C MET A 133 56.84 -29.68 33.11
N GLU A 134 56.96 -28.81 32.11
CA GLU A 134 58.24 -28.52 31.44
C GLU A 134 59.28 -27.99 32.44
N CYS A 135 58.89 -27.11 33.36
CA CYS A 135 59.76 -26.64 34.44
C CYS A 135 60.23 -27.80 35.33
N ILE A 136 59.31 -28.65 35.77
CA ILE A 136 59.60 -29.80 36.64
C ILE A 136 60.55 -30.79 35.95
N ILE A 137 60.36 -31.07 34.65
CA ILE A 137 61.23 -31.98 33.89
C ILE A 137 62.67 -31.45 33.89
N LYS A 138 62.87 -30.14 33.70
CA LYS A 138 64.19 -29.50 33.73
C LYS A 138 64.87 -29.57 35.10
N VAL A 139 64.12 -29.75 36.20
CA VAL A 139 64.71 -29.93 37.55
C VAL A 139 65.54 -31.21 37.64
N PHE A 140 65.18 -32.28 36.92
CA PHE A 140 65.92 -33.55 36.96
C PHE A 140 67.34 -33.42 36.40
N GLU A 141 67.61 -32.40 35.59
CA GLU A 141 68.92 -32.09 35.03
C GLU A 141 69.85 -31.39 36.04
N LEU A 142 69.33 -30.96 37.20
CA LEU A 142 70.10 -30.28 38.24
C LEU A 142 70.77 -31.27 39.22
N PRO A 143 71.88 -30.86 39.89
CA PRO A 143 72.48 -31.61 40.99
C PRO A 143 71.50 -31.84 42.14
N GLU A 144 71.62 -32.97 42.85
CA GLU A 144 70.64 -33.41 43.85
C GLU A 144 70.34 -32.36 44.93
N GLY A 145 71.36 -31.63 45.40
CA GLY A 145 71.20 -30.59 46.43
C GLY A 145 70.34 -29.39 46.02
N ASP A 146 70.19 -29.12 44.72
CA ASP A 146 69.45 -27.95 44.21
C ASP A 146 68.00 -28.29 43.80
N ARG A 147 67.68 -29.57 43.66
CA ARG A 147 66.40 -30.03 43.11
C ARG A 147 65.20 -29.60 43.95
N ALA A 148 65.29 -29.71 45.27
CA ALA A 148 64.19 -29.35 46.17
C ALA A 148 63.79 -27.87 46.01
N LYS A 149 64.77 -26.98 46.01
CA LYS A 149 64.54 -25.54 45.84
C LYS A 149 64.01 -25.19 44.45
N ALA A 150 64.55 -25.81 43.40
CA ALA A 150 64.10 -25.58 42.03
C ALA A 150 62.66 -26.09 41.79
N LEU A 151 62.27 -27.19 42.43
CA LEU A 151 60.91 -27.72 42.38
C LEU A 151 59.91 -26.73 43.00
N ASP A 152 60.21 -26.17 44.17
CA ASP A 152 59.37 -25.15 44.82
C ASP A 152 59.20 -23.91 43.93
N GLN A 153 60.27 -23.50 43.24
CA GLN A 153 60.23 -22.38 42.29
C GLN A 153 59.30 -22.68 41.09
N CYS A 154 59.31 -23.91 40.57
CA CYS A 154 58.40 -24.30 39.48
C CYS A 154 56.93 -24.26 39.93
N GLN A 155 56.62 -24.64 41.18
CA GLN A 155 55.25 -24.61 41.70
C GLN A 155 54.73 -23.18 41.86
N LEU A 156 55.59 -22.26 42.29
CA LEU A 156 55.24 -20.85 42.51
C LEU A 156 55.30 -19.99 41.24
N LYS A 157 55.81 -20.53 40.13
CA LYS A 157 55.95 -19.78 38.88
C LYS A 157 54.57 -19.40 38.33
N ASP A 158 54.30 -18.10 38.27
CA ASP A 158 53.14 -17.57 37.57
C ASP A 158 53.41 -17.59 36.05
N VAL A 159 52.71 -18.50 35.38
CA VAL A 159 52.75 -18.70 33.93
C VAL A 159 51.50 -18.17 33.22
N ALA A 160 50.63 -17.44 33.93
CA ALA A 160 49.36 -16.95 33.37
C ALA A 160 49.59 -15.99 32.19
N LYS A 161 50.49 -15.01 32.36
CA LYS A 161 50.83 -14.03 31.31
C LYS A 161 51.41 -14.69 30.07
N GLN A 162 52.32 -15.65 30.24
CA GLN A 162 52.91 -16.39 29.13
C GLN A 162 51.81 -17.18 28.39
N SER A 163 50.95 -17.86 29.13
CA SER A 163 49.83 -18.59 28.54
C SER A 163 48.82 -17.70 27.80
N ASP A 164 48.59 -16.47 28.27
CA ASP A 164 47.72 -15.52 27.57
C ASP A 164 48.32 -15.01 26.26
N GLN A 165 49.65 -14.88 26.21
CA GLN A 165 50.39 -14.44 25.02
C GLN A 165 50.51 -15.56 23.97
N ASP A 166 50.83 -16.77 24.40
CA ASP A 166 51.02 -17.93 23.51
C ASP A 166 49.70 -18.33 22.79
N LEU A 167 48.55 -18.06 23.43
CA LEU A 167 47.22 -18.45 22.96
C LEU A 167 46.32 -17.22 22.74
N ALA A 168 46.83 -16.19 22.06
CA ALA A 168 46.04 -15.01 21.72
C ALA A 168 45.08 -15.27 20.55
N LEU A 169 43.76 -15.20 20.80
CA LEU A 169 42.72 -15.28 19.77
C LEU A 169 42.13 -13.89 19.51
N GLN A 170 42.04 -13.50 18.24
CA GLN A 170 41.42 -12.24 17.82
C GLN A 170 40.07 -12.50 17.15
N PHE A 171 39.06 -11.72 17.53
CA PHE A 171 37.75 -11.75 16.90
C PHE A 171 37.59 -10.54 15.97
N PRO A 172 37.09 -10.72 14.75
CA PRO A 172 36.84 -9.59 13.85
C PRO A 172 35.75 -8.68 14.40
N VAL A 173 35.79 -7.40 14.05
CA VAL A 173 34.75 -6.43 14.44
C VAL A 173 33.47 -6.71 13.65
N LYS A 174 32.32 -6.65 14.32
CA LYS A 174 31.01 -6.78 13.67
C LYS A 174 30.79 -5.61 12.69
N PRO A 175 30.33 -5.84 11.45
CA PRO A 175 29.88 -4.77 10.57
C PRO A 175 28.76 -3.95 11.21
N GLY A 176 28.59 -2.70 10.79
CA GLY A 176 27.45 -1.88 11.21
C GLY A 176 26.12 -2.42 10.68
N LYS A 177 25.02 -2.12 11.38
CA LYS A 177 23.68 -2.44 10.90
C LYS A 177 23.41 -1.69 9.59
N PRO A 178 22.89 -2.33 8.53
CA PRO A 178 22.54 -1.64 7.30
C PRO A 178 21.45 -0.60 7.57
N SER A 179 21.59 0.59 6.95
CA SER A 179 20.57 1.63 6.97
C SER A 179 19.52 1.34 5.90
N CYS A 180 18.25 1.51 6.24
CA CYS A 180 17.14 1.44 5.29
C CYS A 180 16.50 2.82 5.15
N GLN A 181 16.26 3.23 3.91
CA GLN A 181 15.45 4.40 3.60
C GLN A 181 14.20 3.88 2.90
N ILE A 182 13.07 3.85 3.61
CA ILE A 182 11.77 3.48 3.05
C ILE A 182 10.90 4.74 3.07
N THR A 183 10.24 5.03 1.96
CA THR A 183 9.25 6.10 1.90
C THR A 183 8.02 5.69 2.70
N THR A 184 7.62 6.48 3.70
CA THR A 184 6.48 6.18 4.58
C THR A 184 5.13 6.49 3.95
N ASP A 185 5.13 7.21 2.82
CA ASP A 185 3.93 7.75 2.20
C ASP A 185 3.67 7.01 0.88
N PRO A 186 2.92 5.89 0.89
CA PRO A 186 2.60 5.18 -0.33
C PRO A 186 1.64 6.01 -1.19
N PRO A 187 1.57 5.70 -2.50
CA PRO A 187 0.50 6.13 -3.38
C PRO A 187 -0.87 6.02 -2.71
N GLY A 188 -1.74 7.02 -2.94
CA GLY A 188 -3.09 7.07 -2.35
C GLY A 188 -3.19 7.76 -0.98
N SER A 189 -2.09 7.84 -0.22
CA SER A 189 -2.03 8.60 1.04
C SER A 189 -2.17 10.11 0.82
N SER A 190 -2.59 10.85 1.85
CA SER A 190 -2.71 12.31 1.79
C SER A 190 -1.36 12.99 1.57
N ALA A 191 -0.30 12.50 2.23
CA ALA A 191 1.06 12.99 2.08
C ALA A 191 1.58 12.80 0.64
N TYR A 192 1.37 11.60 0.06
CA TYR A 192 1.75 11.34 -1.33
C TYR A 192 1.00 12.23 -2.32
N LYS A 193 -0.32 12.40 -2.14
CA LYS A 193 -1.12 13.30 -2.99
C LYS A 193 -0.65 14.75 -2.88
N THR A 194 -0.30 15.21 -1.68
CA THR A 194 0.21 16.57 -1.47
C THR A 194 1.58 16.76 -2.13
N ALA A 195 2.48 15.80 -2.00
CA ALA A 195 3.82 15.87 -2.57
C ALA A 195 3.81 15.82 -4.11
N ASN A 196 2.91 15.04 -4.71
CA ASN A 196 2.95 14.74 -6.14
C ASN A 196 1.86 15.43 -6.98
N TYR A 197 0.72 15.78 -6.38
CA TYR A 197 -0.47 16.26 -7.12
C TYR A 197 -0.96 17.66 -6.72
N ASN A 198 -0.37 18.30 -5.71
CA ASN A 198 -0.83 19.60 -5.23
C ASN A 198 -0.67 20.75 -6.25
N SER A 199 0.18 20.58 -7.27
CA SER A 199 0.36 21.57 -8.33
C SER A 199 -0.61 21.42 -9.50
N LEU A 200 -1.52 20.45 -9.47
CA LEU A 200 -2.50 20.25 -10.54
C LEU A 200 -3.62 21.31 -10.45
N PRO A 201 -4.08 21.84 -11.60
CA PRO A 201 -5.17 22.82 -11.63
C PRO A 201 -6.52 22.16 -11.26
N ALA A 202 -7.46 22.98 -10.79
CA ALA A 202 -8.78 22.51 -10.36
C ALA A 202 -9.59 21.84 -11.47
N GLU A 203 -9.36 22.26 -12.72
CA GLU A 203 -10.01 21.76 -13.93
C GLU A 203 -9.40 20.44 -14.44
N ALA A 204 -8.24 20.03 -13.91
CA ALA A 204 -7.59 18.76 -14.22
C ALA A 204 -7.07 18.10 -12.93
N PRO A 205 -7.96 17.65 -12.03
CA PRO A 205 -7.56 17.00 -10.79
C PRO A 205 -6.87 15.65 -11.07
N ALA A 206 -6.03 15.22 -10.13
CA ALA A 206 -5.42 13.88 -10.19
C ALA A 206 -6.50 12.80 -10.28
N LYS A 207 -6.22 11.76 -11.07
CA LYS A 207 -7.02 10.54 -11.11
C LYS A 207 -7.01 9.87 -9.74
N ALA A 208 -8.12 9.21 -9.39
CA ALA A 208 -8.16 8.36 -8.21
C ALA A 208 -7.13 7.22 -8.37
N CYS A 209 -6.27 7.05 -7.36
CA CYS A 209 -5.20 6.07 -7.47
C CYS A 209 -5.76 4.64 -7.48
N VAL A 210 -5.26 3.82 -8.41
CA VAL A 210 -5.65 2.41 -8.62
C VAL A 210 -4.49 1.42 -8.43
N ALA A 211 -3.32 1.88 -7.97
CA ALA A 211 -2.21 0.98 -7.65
C ALA A 211 -2.55 0.05 -6.48
N SER A 212 -1.86 -1.08 -6.35
CA SER A 212 -2.15 -2.12 -5.34
C SER A 212 -2.06 -1.67 -3.87
N CYS A 213 -1.35 -0.57 -3.60
CA CYS A 213 -1.28 0.06 -2.27
C CYS A 213 -2.25 1.24 -2.10
N CYS A 214 -2.90 1.66 -3.19
CA CYS A 214 -3.96 2.65 -3.22
C CYS A 214 -5.35 2.04 -3.15
N GLU A 215 -5.50 0.85 -3.75
CA GLU A 215 -6.45 -0.10 -3.25
C GLU A 215 -6.19 -0.13 -1.76
N GLN A 216 -7.15 0.42 -1.03
CA GLN A 216 -7.25 0.16 0.37
C GLN A 216 -7.39 -1.36 0.41
N SER A 217 -6.26 -2.07 0.45
CA SER A 217 -6.17 -3.32 1.17
C SER A 217 -6.99 -3.03 2.40
N ALA A 218 -8.07 -3.77 2.58
CA ALA A 218 -8.95 -3.66 3.72
C ALA A 218 -8.10 -4.01 4.95
N GLY A 219 -7.09 -3.23 5.29
CA GLY A 219 -6.39 -3.35 6.53
C GLY A 219 -7.36 -2.98 7.62
N VAL A 220 -6.90 -3.17 8.85
CA VAL A 220 -7.65 -2.83 10.05
C VAL A 220 -8.04 -1.34 10.15
N SER A 221 -7.77 -0.52 9.13
CA SER A 221 -8.37 0.78 8.89
C SER A 221 -9.90 0.69 9.07
N GLY A 222 -10.43 1.30 10.12
CA GLY A 222 -11.85 1.25 10.49
C GLY A 222 -12.18 0.30 11.66
N LEU A 223 -11.23 -0.54 12.09
CA LEU A 223 -11.32 -1.23 13.39
C LEU A 223 -10.75 -0.35 14.49
N ASP A 224 -11.58 0.02 15.45
CA ASP A 224 -11.17 0.74 16.65
C ASP A 224 -10.64 -0.25 17.71
N PHE A 225 -9.32 -0.24 17.91
CA PHE A 225 -8.65 -1.05 18.95
C PHE A 225 -8.55 -0.35 20.31
N SER A 226 -9.14 0.85 20.48
CA SER A 226 -9.09 1.60 21.74
C SER A 226 -9.58 0.76 22.93
N GLY A 227 -10.51 -0.16 22.71
CA GLY A 227 -11.04 -1.09 23.70
C GLY A 227 -10.09 -2.21 24.15
N LEU A 228 -8.96 -2.41 23.47
CA LEU A 228 -8.03 -3.54 23.70
C LEU A 228 -6.70 -3.14 24.35
N GLY A 229 -6.51 -1.85 24.68
CA GLY A 229 -5.32 -1.30 25.34
C GLY A 229 -4.01 -1.38 24.55
N THR A 230 -3.96 -2.18 23.48
CA THR A 230 -2.82 -2.37 22.58
C THR A 230 -3.30 -2.70 21.17
N THR A 231 -2.92 -1.86 20.21
CA THR A 231 -3.17 -2.08 18.78
C THR A 231 -2.20 -3.13 18.24
N PRO A 232 -2.67 -4.16 17.51
CA PRO A 232 -1.78 -5.11 16.82
C PRO A 232 -0.84 -4.37 15.87
N SER A 233 0.47 -4.62 15.98
CA SER A 233 1.46 -4.10 15.03
C SER A 233 1.44 -4.90 13.72
N GLY A 234 1.82 -4.26 12.61
CA GLY A 234 1.95 -4.91 11.29
C GLY A 234 0.88 -4.50 10.29
N SER A 235 1.13 -4.83 9.02
CA SER A 235 0.22 -4.58 7.90
C SER A 235 -0.74 -5.75 7.74
N TRP A 236 -1.96 -5.58 8.23
CA TRP A 236 -3.01 -6.60 8.15
C TRP A 236 -3.90 -6.38 6.91
N SER A 237 -4.54 -7.45 6.42
CA SER A 237 -5.61 -7.39 5.41
C SER A 237 -6.79 -8.24 5.89
N LEU A 238 -8.00 -7.71 5.78
CA LEU A 238 -9.25 -8.32 6.19
C LEU A 238 -9.71 -9.29 5.12
N ALA A 239 -9.62 -10.59 5.40
CA ALA A 239 -10.12 -11.61 4.49
C ALA A 239 -11.64 -11.81 4.63
N LEU A 240 -12.16 -11.73 5.85
CA LEU A 240 -13.56 -12.03 6.16
C LEU A 240 -14.04 -11.35 7.44
N ASN A 241 -15.33 -11.01 7.47
CA ASN A 241 -16.09 -10.70 8.67
C ASN A 241 -17.32 -11.60 8.74
N ILE A 242 -17.70 -12.00 9.95
CA ILE A 242 -18.88 -12.83 10.18
C ILE A 242 -19.79 -12.06 11.13
N ASP A 243 -20.98 -11.72 10.65
CA ASP A 243 -21.98 -11.00 11.44
C ASP A 243 -23.15 -11.93 11.72
N THR A 244 -23.30 -12.35 12.98
CA THR A 244 -24.38 -13.27 13.35
C THR A 244 -25.75 -12.58 13.48
N ASN A 245 -25.81 -11.25 13.33
CA ASN A 245 -27.01 -10.44 13.56
C ASN A 245 -27.58 -9.82 12.27
N ASP A 246 -26.91 -9.96 11.12
CA ASP A 246 -27.33 -9.36 9.86
C ASP A 246 -28.48 -10.12 9.14
N GLY A 247 -28.96 -11.20 9.76
CA GLY A 247 -30.04 -12.05 9.23
C GLY A 247 -29.58 -13.05 8.17
N ASN A 248 -28.29 -13.08 7.83
CA ASN A 248 -27.65 -14.11 7.04
C ASN A 248 -26.82 -15.01 7.96
N VAL A 249 -26.90 -16.32 7.76
CA VAL A 249 -26.13 -17.27 8.58
C VAL A 249 -25.19 -18.01 7.64
N VAL A 250 -23.91 -17.65 7.67
CA VAL A 250 -22.82 -18.37 6.96
C VAL A 250 -22.53 -19.73 7.62
N ALA A 251 -23.47 -20.65 7.49
CA ALA A 251 -23.35 -22.01 8.02
C ALA A 251 -22.15 -22.75 7.38
N TYR A 252 -21.53 -23.66 8.12
CA TYR A 252 -20.38 -24.45 7.63
C TYR A 252 -20.61 -25.17 6.27
N PRO A 253 -21.82 -25.65 5.93
CA PRO A 253 -22.08 -26.23 4.60
C PRO A 253 -22.05 -25.24 3.43
N ASN A 254 -21.94 -23.92 3.69
CA ASN A 254 -21.87 -22.90 2.66
C ASN A 254 -20.49 -22.92 1.98
N VAL A 255 -20.33 -23.82 1.02
CA VAL A 255 -19.09 -24.03 0.27
C VAL A 255 -18.68 -22.79 -0.54
N GLU A 256 -19.65 -21.96 -0.97
CA GLU A 256 -19.34 -20.72 -1.66
C GLU A 256 -18.63 -19.72 -0.73
N PHE A 257 -19.08 -19.60 0.51
CA PHE A 257 -18.42 -18.72 1.49
C PHE A 257 -17.09 -19.32 1.97
N TRP A 258 -17.05 -20.59 2.35
CA TRP A 258 -15.90 -21.18 3.05
C TRP A 258 -14.80 -21.73 2.14
N GLU A 259 -15.12 -22.15 0.92
CA GLU A 259 -14.20 -22.91 0.06
C GLU A 259 -13.98 -22.28 -1.31
N SER A 260 -14.93 -21.50 -1.82
CA SER A 260 -14.78 -20.88 -3.14
C SER A 260 -13.74 -19.77 -3.13
N ALA A 261 -12.90 -19.77 -4.17
CA ALA A 261 -11.88 -18.74 -4.38
C ALA A 261 -12.48 -17.39 -4.85
N THR A 262 -13.68 -17.41 -5.41
CA THR A 262 -14.34 -16.23 -5.99
C THR A 262 -15.79 -16.06 -5.53
N GLY A 263 -16.39 -17.10 -4.98
CA GLY A 263 -17.76 -17.07 -4.46
C GLY A 263 -17.82 -16.36 -3.12
N LEU A 264 -18.87 -15.54 -2.94
CA LEU A 264 -19.13 -14.82 -1.70
C LEU A 264 -20.09 -15.58 -0.77
N GLY A 265 -20.87 -16.55 -1.28
CA GLY A 265 -21.78 -17.35 -0.46
C GLY A 265 -22.79 -16.52 0.35
N GLY A 266 -23.27 -15.41 -0.22
CA GLY A 266 -24.23 -14.50 0.43
C GLY A 266 -23.60 -13.37 1.24
N ALA A 267 -22.28 -13.39 1.45
CA ALA A 267 -21.56 -12.27 2.05
C ALA A 267 -21.41 -11.09 1.06
N SER A 268 -21.23 -9.90 1.61
CA SER A 268 -20.89 -8.70 0.86
C SER A 268 -19.39 -8.65 0.52
N ASP A 269 -19.05 -8.05 -0.61
CA ASP A 269 -17.70 -7.61 -0.95
C ASP A 269 -17.55 -6.08 -0.84
N GLN A 270 -18.61 -5.39 -0.40
CA GLN A 270 -18.61 -3.93 -0.29
C GLN A 270 -17.88 -3.49 0.96
N MET A 271 -16.85 -2.68 0.74
CA MET A 271 -15.97 -2.15 1.77
C MET A 271 -16.74 -1.40 2.88
N SER A 272 -17.84 -0.72 2.57
CA SER A 272 -18.68 -0.01 3.55
C SER A 272 -19.42 -0.92 4.53
N GLU A 273 -19.58 -2.20 4.20
CA GLU A 273 -20.36 -3.17 4.99
C GLU A 273 -19.48 -4.14 5.79
N ARG A 274 -18.15 -4.01 5.66
CA ARG A 274 -17.16 -5.00 6.13
C ARG A 274 -17.14 -5.30 7.63
N PHE A 275 -17.80 -4.50 8.46
CA PHE A 275 -17.92 -4.70 9.91
C PHE A 275 -19.36 -4.75 10.41
N THR A 276 -20.35 -4.65 9.52
CA THR A 276 -21.78 -4.55 9.86
C THR A 276 -22.62 -5.63 9.18
N ARG A 277 -21.97 -6.51 8.40
CA ARG A 277 -22.56 -7.64 7.67
C ARG A 277 -21.52 -8.75 7.51
N ASP A 278 -21.97 -9.92 7.11
CA ASP A 278 -21.08 -10.94 6.54
C ASP A 278 -20.30 -10.34 5.36
N TYR A 279 -18.98 -10.41 5.42
CA TYR A 279 -18.09 -9.83 4.41
C TYR A 279 -17.01 -10.82 4.01
N LYS A 280 -16.65 -10.84 2.73
CA LYS A 280 -15.54 -11.63 2.21
C LYS A 280 -14.79 -10.87 1.12
N ASP A 281 -13.49 -10.69 1.35
CA ASP A 281 -12.55 -10.29 0.30
C ASP A 281 -11.98 -11.55 -0.34
N ALA A 282 -12.50 -11.91 -1.51
CA ALA A 282 -12.15 -13.15 -2.19
C ALA A 282 -10.67 -13.20 -2.62
N ASP A 283 -10.06 -12.05 -2.96
CA ASP A 283 -8.65 -11.97 -3.34
C ASP A 283 -7.75 -12.16 -2.12
N VAL A 284 -8.05 -11.46 -1.02
CA VAL A 284 -7.30 -11.62 0.24
C VAL A 284 -7.44 -13.02 0.81
N PHE A 285 -8.64 -13.60 0.74
CA PHE A 285 -8.91 -14.96 1.22
C PHE A 285 -8.16 -16.04 0.43
N SER A 286 -8.02 -15.87 -0.89
CA SER A 286 -7.58 -16.95 -1.78
C SER A 286 -6.15 -16.79 -2.28
N ASN A 287 -5.70 -15.55 -2.51
CA ASN A 287 -4.48 -15.27 -3.25
C ASN A 287 -3.34 -14.72 -2.36
N LYS A 288 -3.63 -14.24 -1.14
CA LYS A 288 -2.59 -13.74 -0.23
C LYS A 288 -1.99 -14.85 0.64
N GLU A 289 -0.65 -14.93 0.65
CA GLU A 289 0.07 -15.83 1.54
C GLU A 289 0.25 -15.18 2.93
N ALA A 290 -0.60 -15.56 3.88
CA ALA A 290 -0.52 -15.05 5.25
C ALA A 290 0.52 -15.82 6.08
N LYS A 291 1.43 -15.08 6.75
CA LYS A 291 2.35 -15.64 7.76
C LYS A 291 1.69 -15.83 9.12
N GLU A 292 0.70 -14.99 9.42
CA GLU A 292 -0.03 -14.94 10.68
C GLU A 292 -1.52 -14.68 10.41
N LEU A 293 -2.37 -15.11 11.35
CA LEU A 293 -3.81 -14.83 11.34
C LEU A 293 -4.17 -14.04 12.60
N LEU A 294 -4.92 -12.96 12.42
CA LEU A 294 -5.49 -12.15 13.49
C LEU A 294 -7.00 -12.36 13.51
N ILE A 295 -7.53 -12.77 14.66
CA ILE A 295 -8.97 -12.90 14.87
C ILE A 295 -9.38 -11.84 15.90
N VAL A 296 -10.31 -10.97 15.49
CA VAL A 296 -10.83 -9.88 16.31
C VAL A 296 -12.33 -10.11 16.49
N CYS A 297 -12.80 -10.07 17.73
CA CYS A 297 -14.21 -9.92 18.01
C CYS A 297 -14.47 -8.42 18.16
N HIS A 298 -15.41 -7.89 17.37
CA HIS A 298 -15.80 -6.49 17.39
C HIS A 298 -17.31 -6.35 17.49
N ASP A 299 -17.75 -5.15 17.83
CA ASP A 299 -19.12 -4.67 17.73
C ASP A 299 -19.13 -3.51 16.75
N GLU A 300 -19.67 -3.75 15.54
CA GLU A 300 -19.70 -2.79 14.42
C GLU A 300 -18.39 -2.02 14.19
N GLY A 301 -17.25 -2.73 14.20
CA GLY A 301 -15.93 -2.15 14.00
C GLY A 301 -15.20 -1.75 15.28
N LYS A 302 -15.82 -1.79 16.46
CA LYS A 302 -15.14 -1.57 17.74
C LYS A 302 -14.65 -2.88 18.35
N ALA A 303 -13.33 -3.05 18.47
CA ALA A 303 -12.76 -4.29 18.95
C ALA A 303 -13.01 -4.51 20.46
N ILE A 304 -13.57 -5.67 20.82
CA ILE A 304 -13.93 -6.06 22.19
C ILE A 304 -12.95 -7.12 22.72
N ARG A 305 -12.52 -8.07 21.88
CA ARG A 305 -11.55 -9.11 22.24
C ARG A 305 -10.61 -9.43 21.07
N LYS A 306 -9.38 -9.84 21.36
CA LYS A 306 -8.42 -10.35 20.36
C LYS A 306 -7.90 -11.72 20.74
N ALA A 307 -7.72 -12.58 19.74
CA ALA A 307 -6.92 -13.79 19.84
C ALA A 307 -5.80 -13.74 18.80
N THR A 308 -4.55 -13.82 19.25
CA THR A 308 -3.37 -13.82 18.38
C THR A 308 -2.55 -15.06 18.70
N LYS A 309 -2.72 -16.15 17.95
CA LYS A 309 -1.70 -17.20 17.74
C LYS A 309 -2.21 -18.34 16.85
N CYS A 310 -1.75 -18.36 15.61
CA CYS A 310 -1.53 -19.59 14.84
C CYS A 310 -0.34 -19.37 13.91
N THR A 311 0.88 -19.64 14.39
CA THR A 311 2.07 -19.69 13.54
C THR A 311 2.06 -21.00 12.76
N ARG A 312 2.08 -20.93 11.43
CA ARG A 312 2.06 -22.10 10.55
C ARG A 312 3.39 -22.86 10.66
N THR A 313 3.40 -24.01 11.33
CA THR A 313 4.49 -25.00 11.18
C THR A 313 4.35 -25.70 9.84
N ARG A 314 5.37 -25.59 8.99
CA ARG A 314 5.46 -26.21 7.66
C ARG A 314 5.08 -27.69 7.69
N ARG A 315 3.89 -28.04 7.20
CA ARG A 315 3.59 -29.22 6.36
C ARG A 315 2.10 -29.22 6.03
N TYR A 316 1.78 -29.43 4.76
CA TYR A 316 0.46 -29.48 4.13
C TYR A 316 -0.12 -28.14 3.67
N SER A 317 -0.05 -28.00 2.36
CA SER A 317 -0.73 -27.05 1.51
C SER A 317 -2.17 -27.52 1.23
N ARG A 318 -3.06 -26.53 1.08
CA ARG A 318 -4.48 -26.60 0.69
C ARG A 318 -5.44 -27.05 1.81
N PHE A 319 -6.28 -26.12 2.26
CA PHE A 319 -7.29 -26.22 3.32
C PHE A 319 -6.75 -26.27 4.77
N LEU A 320 -6.65 -25.10 5.40
CA LEU A 320 -6.72 -25.03 6.87
C LEU A 320 -8.14 -25.38 7.29
N LYS A 321 -8.36 -26.62 7.72
CA LYS A 321 -9.62 -27.06 8.33
C LYS A 321 -9.60 -26.63 9.81
N PHE A 322 -10.29 -25.55 10.15
CA PHE A 322 -10.47 -25.15 11.55
C PHE A 322 -11.58 -26.02 12.17
N ARG A 323 -11.23 -26.78 13.22
CA ARG A 323 -12.21 -27.41 14.11
C ARG A 323 -12.43 -26.43 15.27
N PHE A 324 -13.51 -25.64 15.22
CA PHE A 324 -13.96 -24.84 16.35
C PHE A 324 -14.68 -25.76 17.34
N ASP A 325 -13.94 -26.37 18.26
CA ASP A 325 -14.57 -27.04 19.40
C ASP A 325 -15.07 -25.96 20.37
N SER A 326 -16.35 -25.63 20.25
CA SER A 326 -17.25 -25.05 21.26
C SER A 326 -16.61 -24.07 22.26
N LEU A 327 -16.50 -22.79 21.89
CA LEU A 327 -16.45 -21.71 22.87
C LEU A 327 -17.85 -21.58 23.47
N LYS A 328 -18.05 -22.23 24.62
CA LYS A 328 -19.25 -22.04 25.45
C LYS A 328 -19.37 -20.55 25.80
N LEU A 329 -20.44 -19.95 25.30
CA LEU A 329 -20.98 -18.68 25.80
C LEU A 329 -21.51 -18.94 27.21
N ASP A 330 -20.75 -18.58 28.24
CA ASP A 330 -21.36 -18.27 29.54
C ASP A 330 -21.90 -16.83 29.44
N VAL A 331 -23.22 -16.75 29.31
CA VAL A 331 -24.01 -15.51 29.40
C VAL A 331 -24.50 -15.41 30.86
N PRO A 332 -24.41 -14.24 31.53
CA PRO A 332 -25.16 -13.98 32.76
C PRO A 332 -26.68 -13.98 32.55
#